data_AF-A0A661UR42-F1
#
_entry.id   AF-A0A661UR42-F1
#
_cell.length_a   1.000
_cell.length_b   1.000
_cell.length_c   1.000
_cell.angle_alpha   90.00
_cell.angle_beta   90.00
_cell.angle_gamma   90.00
#
_symmetry.space_group_name_H-M   'P 1'
#
loop_
_entity.id
_entity.type
_entity.pdbx_description
1 polymer ?
#
loop_
_entity_poly.entity_id
_entity_poly.type
_entity_poly.pdbx_seq_one_letter_code
_entity_poly.pdbx_strand_id
1 'polypeptide(L)'
;MINHPFRYFPGPSSLLFGGRREAQILSIAEMAGHPVFSMVDAVEVLNGGCIERENNLALEVAAHRGLPRVGGSDSHMPLEVGRFATMFEKDLASEDEMLEELRAGRFEAVKRVTPGNYEPLGEAVSS
;
A
#
# COMPACT_ATOMS: atom_id res chain seq x y z
N MET A 1 -0.75 -3.89 -10.34
CA MET A 1 -0.89 -3.33 -8.97
C MET A 1 -2.15 -3.87 -8.31
N ILE A 2 -2.11 -4.15 -7.00
CA ILE A 2 -3.31 -4.48 -6.19
C ILE A 2 -3.70 -3.32 -5.27
N ASN A 3 -4.98 -2.98 -5.25
CA ASN A 3 -5.56 -1.98 -4.33
C ASN A 3 -5.77 -2.61 -2.94
N HIS A 4 -5.52 -1.82 -1.89
CA HIS A 4 -5.32 -2.21 -0.50
C HIS A 4 -5.74 -3.66 -0.12
N PRO A 5 -4.80 -4.64 -0.10
CA PRO A 5 -5.12 -6.08 -0.03
C PRO A 5 -5.76 -6.53 1.28
N PHE A 6 -5.62 -5.73 2.35
CA PHE A 6 -6.16 -6.00 3.68
C PHE A 6 -7.40 -5.17 4.02
N ARG A 7 -8.07 -4.57 3.04
CA ARG A 7 -9.31 -3.82 3.32
C ARG A 7 -10.36 -4.74 3.95
N TYR A 8 -10.98 -4.28 5.04
CA TYR A 8 -11.90 -5.02 5.90
C TYR A 8 -11.31 -6.24 6.62
N PHE A 9 -9.98 -6.37 6.70
CA PHE A 9 -9.35 -7.50 7.38
C PHE A 9 -9.47 -7.37 8.91
N PRO A 10 -9.68 -8.46 9.67
CA PRO A 10 -9.87 -9.87 9.25
C PRO A 10 -11.34 -10.25 9.05
N GLY A 11 -12.21 -9.28 8.77
CA GLY A 11 -13.65 -9.48 8.60
C GLY A 11 -14.02 -10.23 7.32
N PRO A 12 -15.27 -10.72 7.24
CA PRO A 12 -15.74 -11.54 6.12
C PRO A 12 -15.78 -10.79 4.78
N SER A 13 -15.76 -9.46 4.82
CA SER A 13 -15.74 -8.60 3.63
C SER A 13 -14.33 -8.40 3.05
N SER A 14 -13.29 -8.96 3.68
CA SER A 14 -11.94 -8.92 3.11
C SER A 14 -11.88 -9.74 1.82
N LEU A 15 -11.47 -9.10 0.72
CA LEU A 15 -11.42 -9.74 -0.59
C LEU A 15 -10.47 -10.94 -0.64
N LEU A 16 -9.34 -10.86 0.06
CA LEU A 16 -8.33 -11.91 0.06
C LEU A 16 -8.49 -12.93 1.19
N PHE A 17 -9.10 -12.53 2.31
CA PHE A 17 -9.08 -13.32 3.54
C PHE A 17 -10.45 -13.56 4.19
N GLY A 18 -11.54 -13.01 3.65
CA GLY A 18 -12.87 -13.02 4.28
C GLY A 18 -13.48 -14.41 4.50
N GLY A 19 -13.01 -15.43 3.79
CA GLY A 19 -13.42 -16.83 3.97
C GLY A 19 -12.58 -17.64 4.95
N ARG A 20 -11.49 -17.08 5.50
CA ARG A 20 -10.54 -17.81 6.35
C ARG A 20 -10.83 -17.56 7.83
N ARG A 21 -11.26 -18.58 8.56
CA ARG A 21 -11.56 -18.49 10.00
C ARG A 21 -10.32 -18.12 10.82
N GLU A 22 -9.17 -18.56 10.35
CA GLU A 22 -7.85 -18.34 10.92
C GLU A 22 -7.15 -17.08 10.39
N ALA A 23 -7.81 -16.23 9.59
CA ALA A 23 -7.19 -15.03 9.00
C ALA A 23 -6.42 -14.19 10.03
N GLN A 24 -6.96 -14.06 11.24
CA GLN A 24 -6.44 -13.20 12.30
C GLN A 24 -5.20 -13.75 13.01
N ILE A 25 -4.86 -15.02 12.80
CA ILE A 25 -3.68 -15.68 13.39
C ILE A 25 -2.59 -15.98 12.34
N LEU A 26 -2.82 -15.64 11.08
CA LEU A 26 -1.81 -15.81 10.04
C LEU A 26 -0.60 -14.91 10.33
N SER A 27 0.58 -15.44 10.08
CA SER A 27 1.83 -14.69 10.02
C SER A 27 1.94 -13.90 8.72
N ILE A 28 2.86 -12.93 8.67
CA ILE A 28 3.16 -12.16 7.45
C ILE A 28 3.59 -13.07 6.30
N ALA A 29 4.39 -14.09 6.57
CA ALA A 29 4.81 -15.06 5.56
C ALA A 29 3.62 -15.85 4.97
N GLU A 30 2.68 -16.27 5.81
CA GLU A 30 1.47 -16.98 5.35
C GLU A 30 0.54 -16.08 4.54
N MET A 31 0.38 -14.82 4.94
CA MET A 31 -0.39 -13.83 4.17
C MET A 31 0.28 -13.52 2.83
N ALA A 32 1.60 -13.35 2.82
CA ALA A 32 2.41 -13.08 1.63
C ALA A 32 2.45 -14.25 0.64
N GLY A 33 2.13 -15.47 1.10
CA GLY A 33 1.96 -16.66 0.29
C GLY A 33 0.70 -16.66 -0.59
N HIS A 34 -0.20 -15.68 -0.47
CA HIS A 34 -1.36 -15.59 -1.34
C HIS A 34 -0.95 -15.39 -2.82
N PRO A 35 -1.49 -16.17 -3.78
CA PRO A 35 -1.03 -16.15 -5.17
C PRO A 35 -1.05 -14.77 -5.84
N VAL A 36 -1.98 -13.91 -5.42
CA VAL A 36 -2.13 -12.55 -5.96
C VAL A 36 -0.84 -11.72 -5.88
N PHE A 37 -0.03 -11.91 -4.83
CA PHE A 37 1.23 -11.18 -4.65
C PHE A 37 2.33 -11.62 -5.63
N SER A 38 2.15 -12.74 -6.33
CA SER A 38 3.03 -13.13 -7.46
C SER A 38 2.53 -12.62 -8.81
N MET A 39 1.36 -12.01 -8.87
CA MET A 39 0.71 -11.60 -10.12
C MET A 39 0.63 -10.08 -10.29
N VAL A 40 1.23 -9.31 -9.37
CA VAL A 40 1.15 -7.85 -9.34
C VAL A 40 2.52 -7.23 -9.22
N ASP A 41 2.70 -6.09 -9.88
CA ASP A 41 3.97 -5.35 -9.89
C ASP A 41 4.15 -4.41 -8.70
N ALA A 42 3.08 -4.13 -7.95
CA ALA A 42 3.08 -3.22 -6.81
C ALA A 42 1.85 -3.44 -5.90
N VAL A 43 1.96 -3.01 -4.64
CA VAL A 43 0.92 -3.09 -3.61
C VAL A 43 0.56 -1.70 -3.11
N GLU A 44 -0.74 -1.37 -3.06
CA GLU A 44 -1.21 -0.20 -2.31
C GLU A 44 -1.17 -0.48 -0.82
N VAL A 45 -0.19 0.13 -0.14
CA VAL A 45 0.07 -0.06 1.30
C VAL A 45 -0.54 1.03 2.17
N LEU A 46 -0.95 2.14 1.55
CA LEU A 46 -1.62 3.24 2.21
C LEU A 46 -2.91 3.57 1.48
N ASN A 47 -4.04 3.36 2.13
CA ASN A 47 -5.33 3.79 1.64
C ASN A 47 -6.03 4.62 2.73
N GLY A 48 -6.45 5.85 2.41
CA GLY A 48 -7.10 6.75 3.36
C GLY A 48 -8.40 6.22 3.96
N GLY A 49 -9.08 5.30 3.28
CA GLY A 49 -10.27 4.61 3.76
C GLY A 49 -9.99 3.33 4.58
N CYS A 50 -8.73 2.95 4.79
CA CYS A 50 -8.31 1.79 5.58
C CYS A 50 -7.73 2.21 6.94
N ILE A 51 -7.94 1.39 7.96
CA ILE A 51 -7.41 1.67 9.30
C ILE A 51 -5.91 1.39 9.36
N GLU A 52 -5.23 1.96 10.37
CA GLU A 52 -3.77 1.83 10.54
C GLU A 52 -3.29 0.37 10.54
N ARG A 53 -4.01 -0.52 11.22
CA ARG A 53 -3.70 -1.96 11.22
C ARG A 53 -3.68 -2.57 9.81
N GLU A 54 -4.63 -2.21 8.97
CA GLU A 54 -4.74 -2.74 7.61
C GLU A 54 -3.58 -2.22 6.75
N ASN A 55 -3.27 -0.92 6.86
CA ASN A 55 -2.13 -0.30 6.17
C ASN A 55 -0.80 -0.94 6.62
N ASN A 56 -0.61 -1.20 7.92
CA ASN A 56 0.60 -1.83 8.43
C ASN A 56 0.76 -3.27 7.91
N LEU A 57 -0.32 -4.06 7.86
CA LEU A 57 -0.27 -5.40 7.27
C LEU A 57 0.10 -5.37 5.78
N ALA A 58 -0.46 -4.41 5.03
CA ALA A 58 -0.11 -4.22 3.63
C ALA A 58 1.37 -3.86 3.45
N LEU A 59 1.89 -2.98 4.31
CA LEU A 59 3.29 -2.57 4.33
C LEU A 59 4.22 -3.76 4.63
N GLU A 60 3.95 -4.52 5.68
CA GLU A 60 4.76 -5.67 6.10
C GLU A 60 4.77 -6.78 5.04
N VAL A 61 3.62 -7.08 4.42
CA VAL A 61 3.54 -8.09 3.34
C VAL A 61 4.24 -7.62 2.07
N ALA A 62 4.11 -6.34 1.69
CA ALA A 62 4.83 -5.80 0.55
C ALA A 62 6.35 -5.84 0.78
N ALA A 63 6.81 -5.46 1.98
CA ALA A 63 8.21 -5.53 2.38
C ALA A 63 8.74 -6.97 2.36
N HIS A 64 7.99 -7.94 2.91
CA HIS A 64 8.36 -9.35 2.90
C HIS A 64 8.52 -9.92 1.48
N ARG A 65 7.77 -9.39 0.50
CA ARG A 65 7.81 -9.83 -0.90
C ARG A 65 8.74 -9.01 -1.78
N GLY A 66 9.35 -7.94 -1.25
CA GLY A 66 10.14 -6.99 -2.03
C GLY A 66 9.34 -6.29 -3.12
N LEU A 67 8.02 -6.12 -2.92
CA LEU A 67 7.14 -5.49 -3.90
C LEU A 67 7.17 -3.96 -3.73
N PRO A 68 7.21 -3.19 -4.84
CA PRO A 68 7.00 -1.75 -4.82
C PRO A 68 5.70 -1.35 -4.11
N ARG A 69 5.74 -0.21 -3.42
CA ARG A 69 4.70 0.27 -2.49
C ARG A 69 4.08 1.55 -3.01
N VAL A 70 2.76 1.58 -3.19
CA VAL A 70 2.02 2.80 -3.55
C VAL A 70 1.09 3.25 -2.43
N GLY A 71 0.69 4.51 -2.45
CA GLY A 71 -0.29 5.07 -1.50
C GLY A 71 -1.29 6.00 -2.17
N GLY A 72 -2.54 5.92 -1.74
CA GLY A 72 -3.65 6.74 -2.20
C GLY A 72 -4.50 7.25 -1.03
N SER A 73 -4.93 8.51 -1.09
CA SER A 73 -5.67 9.12 0.02
C SER A 73 -7.17 8.80 0.06
N ASP A 74 -7.73 8.09 -0.93
CA ASP A 74 -9.15 7.68 -1.07
C ASP A 74 -10.16 8.69 -0.45
N SER A 75 -9.94 9.97 -0.77
CA SER A 75 -10.44 11.07 0.06
C SER A 75 -11.87 11.43 -0.28
N HIS A 76 -12.75 11.30 0.72
CA HIS A 76 -14.16 11.69 0.61
C HIS A 76 -14.43 13.09 1.20
N MET A 77 -13.40 13.74 1.77
CA MET A 77 -13.45 15.13 2.25
C MET A 77 -12.21 15.93 1.79
N PRO A 78 -12.34 17.26 1.54
CA PRO A 78 -11.22 18.10 1.07
C PRO A 78 -9.98 18.08 1.96
N LEU A 79 -10.16 17.89 3.28
CA LEU A 79 -9.05 17.81 4.25
C LEU A 79 -8.21 16.53 4.10
N GLU A 80 -8.77 15.47 3.52
CA GLU A 80 -8.12 14.16 3.37
C GLU A 80 -7.33 14.03 2.07
N VAL A 81 -7.62 14.88 1.08
CA VAL A 81 -6.93 14.90 -0.23
C VAL A 81 -5.43 14.99 0.00
N GLY A 82 -4.65 14.03 -0.49
CA GLY A 82 -3.19 14.02 -0.36
C GLY A 82 -2.67 13.65 1.03
N ARG A 83 -3.45 13.00 1.89
CA ARG A 83 -2.93 12.44 3.16
C ARG A 83 -1.84 11.38 2.94
N PHE A 84 -2.00 10.58 1.89
CA PHE A 84 -1.04 9.62 1.38
C PHE A 84 -0.88 9.83 -0.12
N ALA A 85 0.34 9.73 -0.62
CA ALA A 85 0.66 9.93 -2.02
C ALA A 85 1.78 8.97 -2.45
N THR A 86 1.98 8.88 -3.76
CA THR A 86 3.15 8.21 -4.37
C THR A 86 4.09 9.30 -4.88
N MET A 87 5.31 9.33 -4.36
CA MET A 87 6.37 10.25 -4.76
C MET A 87 7.29 9.55 -5.76
N PHE A 88 7.49 10.15 -6.93
CA PHE A 88 8.41 9.66 -7.95
C PHE A 88 9.80 10.27 -7.75
N GLU A 89 10.86 9.58 -8.17
CA GLU A 89 12.24 10.09 -8.07
C GLU A 89 12.51 11.32 -8.96
N LYS A 90 11.62 11.58 -9.93
CA LYS A 90 11.69 12.74 -10.82
C LYS A 90 10.32 13.42 -10.96
N ASP A 91 10.36 14.68 -11.39
CA ASP A 91 9.17 15.36 -11.87
C ASP A 91 8.69 14.69 -13.17
N LEU A 92 7.38 14.46 -13.24
CA LEU A 92 6.74 13.84 -14.40
C LEU A 92 6.15 14.90 -15.30
N ALA A 93 6.48 14.86 -16.60
CA ALA A 93 5.90 15.75 -17.61
C ALA A 93 4.74 15.12 -18.38
N SER A 94 4.52 13.80 -18.25
CA SER A 94 3.49 13.06 -18.98
C SER A 94 3.03 11.79 -18.25
N GLU A 95 1.90 11.22 -18.70
CA GLU A 95 1.40 9.92 -18.23
C GLU A 95 2.32 8.76 -18.64
N ASP A 96 2.96 8.86 -19.81
CA ASP A 96 3.93 7.85 -20.25
C ASP A 96 5.14 7.77 -19.32
N GLU A 97 5.66 8.92 -18.88
CA GLU A 97 6.73 8.96 -17.88
C GLU A 97 6.29 8.36 -16.54
N MET A 98 5.04 8.61 -16.13
CA MET A 98 4.47 7.98 -14.92
C MET A 98 4.50 6.46 -15.04
N LEU A 99 4.05 5.91 -16.17
CA LEU A 99 4.03 4.47 -16.40
C LEU A 99 5.45 3.87 -16.44
N GLU A 100 6.43 4.59 -16.99
CA GLU A 100 7.82 4.17 -16.98
C GLU A 100 8.42 4.10 -15.57
N GLU A 101 8.23 5.14 -14.76
CA GLU A 101 8.71 5.15 -13.37
C GLU A 101 8.00 4.08 -12.52
N LEU A 102 6.69 3.88 -12.74
CA LEU A 102 5.91 2.82 -12.10
C LEU A 102 6.46 1.43 -12.46
N ARG A 103 6.75 1.18 -13.74
CA ARG A 103 7.34 -0.10 -14.18
C ARG A 103 8.76 -0.29 -13.67
N ALA A 104 9.51 0.79 -13.51
CA ALA A 104 10.87 0.75 -13.02
C ALA A 104 10.97 0.67 -11.48
N GLY A 105 9.86 0.82 -10.75
CA GLY A 105 9.87 0.82 -9.29
C GLY A 105 10.52 2.06 -8.67
N ARG A 106 10.67 3.15 -9.42
CA ARG A 106 11.33 4.40 -8.98
C ARG A 106 10.36 5.37 -8.31
N PHE A 107 9.72 4.88 -7.26
CA PHE A 107 8.75 5.65 -6.48
C PHE A 107 8.63 5.12 -5.06
N GLU A 108 8.12 5.95 -4.17
CA GLU A 108 7.85 5.58 -2.78
C GLU A 108 6.50 6.12 -2.30
N ALA A 109 5.82 5.34 -1.44
CA ALA A 109 4.64 5.78 -0.73
C ALA A 109 5.02 6.76 0.39
N VAL A 110 4.45 7.96 0.36
CA VAL A 110 4.72 9.04 1.31
C VAL A 110 3.46 9.45 2.07
N LYS A 111 3.65 9.95 3.29
CA LYS A 111 2.59 10.52 4.12
C LYS A 111 2.76 12.03 4.21
N ARG A 112 1.66 12.77 4.09
CA ARG A 112 1.67 14.22 4.31
C ARG A 112 1.76 14.54 5.80
N VAL A 113 2.76 15.34 6.16
CA VAL A 113 2.99 15.81 7.54
C VAL A 113 2.41 17.21 7.74
N THR A 114 2.65 18.11 6.79
CA THR A 114 2.00 19.42 6.69
C THR A 114 1.58 19.70 5.25
N PRO A 115 0.69 20.67 4.97
CA PRO A 115 0.32 21.00 3.59
C PRO A 115 1.56 21.26 2.72
N GLY A 116 1.74 20.46 1.66
CA GLY A 116 2.89 20.54 0.76
C GLY A 116 4.14 19.75 1.18
N ASN A 117 4.20 19.23 2.42
CA ASN A 117 5.34 18.44 2.90
C ASN A 117 4.97 16.97 3.10
N TYR A 118 5.76 16.11 2.49
CA TYR A 118 5.58 14.67 2.51
C TYR A 118 6.84 13.99 3.03
N GLU A 119 6.67 12.97 3.86
CA GLU A 119 7.76 12.16 4.38
C GLU A 119 7.58 10.69 3.93
N PRO A 120 8.68 9.98 3.61
CA PRO A 120 8.65 8.54 3.42
C PRO A 120 8.04 7.82 4.61
N LEU A 121 7.30 6.75 4.35
CA LEU A 121 7.02 5.79 5.41
C LEU A 121 8.35 5.14 5.79
N GLY A 122 8.84 5.45 6.99
CA GLY A 122 10.04 4.81 7.54
C GLY A 122 10.00 3.28 7.39
N GLU A 123 11.16 2.65 7.38
CA GLU A 123 11.28 1.20 7.23
C GLU A 123 10.35 0.47 8.22
N ALA A 124 9.60 -0.52 7.72
CA ALA A 124 8.81 -1.40 8.57
C ALA A 124 9.76 -1.98 9.63
N VAL A 125 9.53 -1.59 10.89
CA VAL A 125 10.40 -1.99 12.00
C VAL A 125 10.35 -3.51 12.08
N SER A 126 11.42 -4.16 11.64
CA SER A 126 11.64 -5.59 11.89
C SER A 126 11.84 -5.75 13.39
N SER A 127 10.79 -6.17 14.10
CA SER A 127 10.85 -6.61 15.51
C SER A 127 10.45 -8.07 15.60
#